data_AF-A0A1V4HEA4-F1
#
_entry.id   AF-A0A1V4HEA4-F1
#
_cell.length_a   1.000
_cell.length_b   1.000
_cell.length_c   1.000
_cell.angle_alpha   90.00
_cell.angle_beta   90.00
_cell.angle_gamma   90.00
#
_symmetry.space_group_name_H-M   'P 1'
#
loop_
_entity.id
_entity.type
_entity.pdbx_description
1 polymer ?
#
loop_
_entity_poly.entity_id
_entity_poly.type
_entity_poly.pdbx_seq_one_letter_code
_entity_poly.pdbx_strand_id
1 'polypeptide(L)' 'MNNMTEKLVSQHRQYVKDNPKELEKYATLYEHMLFYFTVIRGIDEQTALGYIHDLKTDLSCDIVTAIVSSEIV' A
#
# COMPACT_ATOMS: atom_id res chain seq x y z
N MET A 1 -14.63 0.08 0.61
CA MET A 1 -13.44 -0.70 0.27
C MET A 1 -13.74 -2.20 0.19
N ASN A 2 -13.09 -2.93 -0.72
CA ASN A 2 -13.20 -4.39 -0.80
C ASN A 2 -12.43 -5.08 0.35
N ASN A 3 -12.99 -6.15 0.94
CA ASN A 3 -12.39 -6.89 2.06
C ASN A 3 -10.97 -7.45 1.73
N MET A 4 -10.74 -7.75 0.45
CA MET A 4 -9.42 -8.17 -0.06
C MET A 4 -8.41 -7.01 -0.06
N THR A 5 -8.84 -5.80 -0.43
CA THR A 5 -8.03 -4.58 -0.44
C THR A 5 -7.55 -4.25 0.97
N GLU A 6 -8.45 -4.26 1.97
CA GLU A 6 -8.08 -4.00 3.37
C GLU A 6 -7.05 -5.01 3.90
N LYS A 7 -7.24 -6.30 3.59
CA LYS A 7 -6.30 -7.35 3.99
C LYS A 7 -4.91 -7.14 3.36
N LEU A 8 -4.86 -6.80 2.08
CA LEU A 8 -3.61 -6.56 1.35
C LEU A 8 -2.87 -5.33 1.89
N VAL A 9 -3.60 -4.25 2.19
CA VAL A 9 -3.05 -3.03 2.78
C VAL A 9 -2.53 -3.29 4.20
N SER A 10 -3.26 -4.05 5.02
CA SER A 10 -2.81 -4.44 6.36
C SER A 10 -1.53 -5.28 6.31
N GLN A 11 -1.45 -6.24 5.38
CA GLN A 11 -0.23 -7.03 5.15
C GLN A 11 0.94 -6.17 4.67
N HIS A 12 0.69 -5.24 3.75
CA HIS A 12 1.69 -4.29 3.27
C HIS A 12 2.23 -3.42 4.39
N ARG A 13 1.35 -2.91 5.27
CA ARG A 13 1.75 -2.13 6.45
C ARG A 13 2.66 -2.90 7.38
N GLN A 14 2.35 -4.17 7.65
CA GLN A 14 3.21 -5.03 8.45
C GLN A 14 4.57 -5.26 7.76
N TYR A 15 4.56 -5.56 6.45
CA TYR A 15 5.79 -5.74 5.67
C TYR A 15 6.72 -4.52 5.71
N VAL A 16 6.14 -3.33 5.55
CA VAL A 16 6.83 -2.04 5.67
C VAL A 16 7.43 -1.87 7.07
N LYS A 17 6.69 -2.24 8.12
CA LYS A 17 7.17 -2.14 9.50
C LYS A 17 8.37 -3.05 9.76
N ASP A 18 8.39 -4.23 9.15
CA ASP A 18 9.51 -5.17 9.21
C ASP A 18 10.67 -4.76 8.28
N ASN A 19 10.39 -4.04 7.20
CA ASN A 19 11.38 -3.62 6.18
C ASN A 19 11.31 -2.11 5.85
N PRO A 20 11.55 -1.22 6.84
CA PRO A 20 11.33 0.22 6.66
C PRO A 20 12.24 0.84 5.59
N LYS A 21 13.44 0.27 5.38
CA LYS A 21 14.40 0.73 4.38
C LYS A 21 13.96 0.49 2.93
N GLU A 22 12.96 -0.35 2.72
CA GLU A 22 12.45 -0.56 1.36
C GLU A 22 11.61 0.62 0.89
N LEU A 23 10.87 1.29 1.78
CA LEU A 23 10.13 2.50 1.42
C LEU A 23 11.04 3.61 0.90
N GLU A 24 12.26 3.72 1.44
CA GLU A 24 13.25 4.73 1.02
C GLU A 24 13.64 4.59 -0.47
N LYS A 25 13.42 3.42 -1.09
CA LYS A 25 13.71 3.18 -2.51
C LYS A 25 12.58 3.64 -3.44
N TYR A 26 11.42 4.00 -2.91
CA TYR A 26 10.25 4.39 -3.68
C TYR A 26 9.88 5.85 -3.36
N ALA A 27 9.47 6.60 -4.39
CA ALA A 27 9.08 7.99 -4.19
C ALA A 27 7.73 8.11 -3.46
N THR A 28 6.87 7.10 -3.57
CA THR A 28 5.57 7.08 -2.91
C THR A 28 5.23 5.71 -2.32
N LEU A 29 4.43 5.72 -1.26
CA LEU A 29 3.84 4.52 -0.68
C LEU A 29 3.09 3.68 -1.71
N TYR A 30 2.39 4.32 -2.65
CA TYR A 30 1.61 3.65 -3.69
C TYR A 30 2.48 2.88 -4.68
N GLU A 31 3.64 3.40 -5.06
CA GLU A 31 4.60 2.67 -5.90
C GLU A 31 5.14 1.43 -5.18
N HIS A 32 5.47 1.58 -3.89
CA HIS A 32 5.87 0.43 -3.09
C HIS A 32 4.72 -0.58 -2.91
N MET A 33 3.49 -0.11 -2.75
CA MET A 33 2.30 -0.96 -2.67
C MET A 33 2.10 -1.75 -3.96
N LEU A 34 2.27 -1.10 -5.11
CA LEU A 34 2.18 -1.74 -6.42
C LEU A 34 3.25 -2.83 -6.55
N PHE A 35 4.51 -2.52 -6.21
CA PHE A 35 5.59 -3.50 -6.18
C PHE A 35 5.29 -4.68 -5.25
N TYR A 36 4.80 -4.43 -4.04
CA TYR A 36 4.46 -5.48 -3.10
C TYR A 36 3.33 -6.38 -3.63
N PHE A 37 2.29 -5.80 -4.23
CA PHE A 37 1.19 -6.58 -4.80
C PHE A 37 1.65 -7.39 -6.01
N THR A 38 2.48 -6.84 -6.89
CA THR A 38 2.91 -7.55 -8.11
C THR A 38 4.06 -8.51 -7.85
N VAL A 39 5.15 -8.05 -7.25
CA VAL A 39 6.40 -8.82 -7.09
C VAL A 39 6.34 -9.75 -5.89
N ILE A 40 5.87 -9.28 -4.73
CA ILE A 40 5.86 -10.08 -3.50
C ILE A 40 4.64 -11.00 -3.45
N ARG A 41 3.48 -10.52 -3.88
CA ARG A 41 2.22 -11.29 -3.82
C ARG A 41 1.84 -11.98 -5.13
N GLY A 42 2.53 -11.68 -6.24
CA GLY A 42 2.27 -12.30 -7.54
C GLY A 42 0.91 -11.90 -8.14
N ILE A 43 0.35 -10.77 -7.74
CA ILE A 43 -0.92 -10.26 -8.25
C ILE A 43 -0.66 -9.59 -9.59
N ASP A 44 -1.56 -9.80 -10.55
CA ASP A 44 -1.51 -9.09 -11.83
C ASP A 44 -1.50 -7.56 -11.62
N GLU A 45 -0.71 -6.85 -12.43
CA GLU A 45 -0.54 -5.40 -12.29
C GLU A 45 -1.85 -4.63 -12.44
N GLN A 46 -2.73 -5.01 -13.38
CA GLN A 46 -4.02 -4.33 -13.55
C GLN A 46 -4.92 -4.55 -12.34
N THR A 47 -4.88 -5.75 -11.76
CA THR A 47 -5.62 -6.08 -10.54
C THR A 47 -5.08 -5.30 -9.33
N ALA A 48 -3.74 -5.23 -9.19
CA ALA A 48 -3.08 -4.46 -8.13
C ALA A 48 -3.38 -2.96 -8.24
N LEU A 49 -3.34 -2.41 -9.45
CA LEU A 49 -3.75 -1.02 -9.74
C LEU A 49 -5.22 -0.80 -9.40
N GLY A 50 -6.09 -1.78 -9.67
CA GLY A 50 -7.51 -1.75 -9.26
C GLY A 50 -7.67 -1.64 -7.74
N TYR A 51 -6.90 -2.40 -6.96
CA TYR A 51 -6.92 -2.31 -5.50
C TYR A 51 -6.37 -0.97 -4.98
N ILE A 52 -5.30 -0.45 -5.58
CA ILE A 52 -4.74 0.85 -5.23
C ILE A 52 -5.71 1.98 -5.59
N HIS A 53 -6.40 1.85 -6.72
CA HIS A 53 -7.42 2.81 -7.13
C HIS A 53 -8.60 2.78 -6.17
N ASP A 54 -9.14 1.60 -5.84
CA ASP A 54 -10.19 1.40 -4.82
C ASP A 54 -9.80 2.08 -3.51
N LEU A 55 -8.56 1.89 -3.06
CA LEU A 55 -7.98 2.53 -1.87
C LEU A 55 -7.90 4.06 -1.97
N LYS A 56 -7.48 4.61 -3.11
CA LYS A 56 -7.43 6.07 -3.31
C LYS A 56 -8.82 6.70 -3.35
N THR A 57 -9.80 6.01 -3.92
CA THR A 57 -11.19 6.49 -3.95
C THR A 57 -11.90 6.36 -2.61
N ASP A 58 -11.45 5.46 -1.74
CA ASP A 58 -11.97 5.31 -0.38
C ASP A 58 -11.34 6.36 0.56
N LEU A 59 -11.89 7.57 0.53
CA LEU A 59 -11.45 8.73 1.32
C LEU A 59 -11.52 8.54 2.86
N SER A 60 -12.12 7.44 3.33
CA SER A 60 -12.18 7.08 4.76
C SER A 60 -11.00 6.23 5.22
N CYS A 61 -10.04 5.91 4.34
CA CYS A 61 -8.91 5.08 4.73
C CYS A 61 -7.88 5.89 5.52
N ASP A 62 -8.13 6.03 6.82
CA ASP A 62 -7.21 6.51 7.86
C ASP A 62 -5.82 5.86 7.77
N ILE A 63 -5.68 4.71 7.09
CA ILE A 63 -4.41 4.03 6.87
C ILE A 63 -3.49 4.83 5.94
N VAL A 64 -4.01 5.46 4.88
CA VAL A 64 -3.22 6.35 4.02
C VAL A 64 -2.78 7.56 4.83
N THR A 65 -3.69 8.14 5.60
CA THR A 65 -3.40 9.28 6.48
C THR A 65 -2.41 8.93 7.58
N ALA A 66 -2.47 7.73 8.16
CA ALA A 66 -1.58 7.27 9.23
C ALA A 66 -0.17 6.91 8.73
N ILE A 67 -0.05 6.39 7.51
CA ILE A 67 1.25 6.12 6.90
C ILE A 67 1.89 7.42 6.40
N VAL A 68 1.12 8.29 5.74
CA VAL A 68 1.62 9.60 5.25
C VAL A 68 1.90 10.59 6.39
N SER A 69 1.10 10.59 7.46
CA SER A 69 1.38 11.44 8.64
C SER A 69 2.60 11.00 9.43
N SER A 70 3.15 9.80 9.18
CA SER A 70 4.40 9.37 9.81
C SER A 70 5.65 9.97 9.13
N GLU A 71 5.51 10.72 8.03
CA GLU A 71 6.62 11.39 7.32
C GLU A 71 6.44 12.91 7.18
N ILE A 72 5.68 13.56 8.07
CA ILE A 72 5.68 15.03 8.19
C ILE A 72 5.98 15.44 9.64
N VAL A 73 7.22 15.22 10.07
CA VAL A 73 7.95 16.07 11.05
C VAL A 73 9.39 16.18 10.60
#